data_AF-A0A969K850-F1
#
_entry.id   AF-A0A969K850-F1
#
_cell.length_a   1.000
_cell.length_b   1.000
_cell.length_c   1.000
_cell.angle_alpha   90.00
_cell.angle_beta   90.00
_cell.angle_gamma   90.00
#
_symmetry.space_group_name_H-M   'P 1'
#
loop_
_entity.id
_entity.type
_entity.pdbx_description
1 polymer ?
#
loop_
_entity_poly.entity_id
_entity_poly.type
_entity_poly.pdbx_seq_one_letter_code
_entity_poly.pdbx_strand_id
1 'polypeptide(L)' 'MRGSLRRRGMTRSQPDMFIAATALVHGCVVATRNVKDFEGCGVDVLNPWEF' A
#
# COMPACT_ATOMS: atom_id res chain seq x y z
N MET A 1 -10.22 -3.92 -0.49
CA MET A 1 -9.25 -2.87 -0.09
C MET A 1 -9.72 -1.45 -0.46
N ARG A 2 -9.61 -1.01 -1.73
CA ARG A 2 -9.84 0.40 -2.17
C ARG A 2 -11.15 1.05 -1.70
N GLY A 3 -12.28 0.34 -1.82
CA GLY A 3 -13.58 0.87 -1.39
C GLY A 3 -13.69 1.14 0.12
N SER A 4 -13.00 0.33 0.93
CA SER A 4 -12.93 0.52 2.39
C SER A 4 -12.08 1.74 2.76
N LEU A 5 -10.93 1.90 2.11
CA LEU A 5 -10.03 3.05 2.30
C LEU A 5 -10.71 4.37 1.91
N ARG A 6 -11.42 4.39 0.77
CA ARG A 6 -12.17 5.58 0.33
C ARG A 6 -13.23 6.02 1.34
N ARG A 7 -13.93 5.07 1.99
CA ARG A 7 -14.90 5.37 3.04
C ARG A 7 -14.26 5.98 4.30
N ARG A 8 -12.98 5.73 4.52
CA ARG A 8 -12.18 6.32 5.61
C ARG A 8 -11.52 7.65 5.20
N GLY A 9 -11.89 8.22 4.05
CA GLY A 9 -11.28 9.45 3.52
C GLY A 9 -9.88 9.26 2.91
N MET A 10 -9.41 8.01 2.79
CA MET A 10 -8.10 7.69 2.22
C MET A 10 -8.25 7.31 0.75
N THR A 11 -7.99 8.27 -0.13
CA THR A 11 -7.99 8.03 -1.58
C THR A 11 -6.63 7.50 -2.01
N ARG A 12 -6.61 6.29 -2.58
CA ARG A 12 -5.42 5.67 -3.17
C ARG A 12 -5.59 5.50 -4.67
N SER A 13 -4.49 5.60 -5.40
CA SER A 13 -4.48 5.38 -6.84
C SER A 13 -4.83 3.92 -7.16
N GLN A 14 -5.41 3.67 -8.34
CA GLN A 14 -5.74 2.30 -8.75
C GLN A 14 -4.48 1.42 -8.91
N PRO A 15 -3.35 1.91 -9.48
CA PRO A 15 -2.10 1.16 -9.52
C PRO A 15 -1.56 0.74 -8.14
N ASP A 16 -1.56 1.63 -7.15
CA ASP A 16 -1.05 1.30 -5.80
C ASP A 16 -1.88 0.19 -5.15
N MET A 17 -3.19 0.15 -5.45
CA MET A 17 -4.06 -0.93 -4.97
C MET A 17 -3.75 -2.27 -5.62
N PHE A 18 -3.30 -2.29 -6.86
CA PHE A 18 -2.84 -3.54 -7.48
C PHE A 18 -1.53 -4.01 -6.86
N ILE A 19 -0.58 -3.10 -6.64
CA ILE A 19 0.69 -3.42 -5.96
C ILE A 19 0.42 -3.97 -4.56
N ALA A 20 -0.41 -3.28 -3.77
CA ALA A 20 -0.75 -3.69 -2.41
C ALA A 20 -1.48 -5.04 -2.38
N ALA A 21 -2.44 -5.27 -3.28
CA ALA A 21 -3.16 -6.53 -3.36
C ALA A 21 -2.24 -7.69 -3.72
N THR A 22 -1.34 -7.51 -4.68
CA THR A 22 -0.34 -8.52 -5.06
C THR A 22 0.58 -8.85 -3.89
N ALA A 23 1.12 -7.83 -3.21
CA ALA A 23 1.99 -8.04 -2.06
C ALA A 23 1.29 -8.80 -0.92
N LEU A 24 0.03 -8.48 -0.61
CA LEU A 24 -0.77 -9.24 0.36
C LEU A 24 -0.95 -10.70 -0.01
N VAL A 25 -1.33 -10.98 -1.27
CA VAL A 25 -1.63 -12.34 -1.73
C VAL A 25 -0.38 -13.22 -1.69
N HIS A 26 0.79 -12.63 -1.94
CA HIS A 26 2.05 -13.36 -2.01
C HIS A 26 2.92 -13.25 -0.75
N GLY A 27 2.48 -12.53 0.28
CA GLY A 27 3.26 -12.33 1.51
C GLY A 27 4.56 -11.54 1.28
N CYS A 28 4.56 -10.58 0.35
CA CYS A 28 5.72 -9.74 0.04
C CYS A 28 5.69 -8.41 0.80
N VAL A 29 6.87 -7.82 0.99
CA VAL A 29 7.04 -6.44 1.47
C VAL A 29 7.10 -5.49 0.29
N VAL A 30 6.39 -4.36 0.34
CA VAL A 30 6.47 -3.31 -0.67
C VAL A 30 7.65 -2.39 -0.36
N ALA A 31 8.70 -2.43 -1.18
CA ALA A 31 9.81 -1.47 -1.11
C ALA A 31 9.48 -0.21 -1.92
N THR A 32 9.28 0.94 -1.27
CA THR A 32 8.88 2.19 -1.95
C THR A 32 9.20 3.43 -1.13
N ARG A 33 9.43 4.56 -1.82
CA ARG A 33 9.47 5.89 -1.18
C ARG A 33 8.09 6.45 -0.84
N ASN A 34 7.03 5.97 -1.49
CA ASN A 34 5.66 6.48 -1.34
C ASN A 34 4.91 5.75 -0.22
N VAL A 35 5.52 5.65 0.98
CA VAL A 35 4.99 4.86 2.10
C VAL A 35 3.54 5.19 2.41
N LYS A 36 3.19 6.48 2.37
CA LYS A 36 1.85 6.97 2.64
C LYS A 36 0.79 6.28 1.80
N ASP A 37 1.05 5.95 0.54
CA ASP A 37 0.05 5.37 -0.38
C ASP A 37 -0.36 3.94 -0.01
N PHE A 38 0.42 3.29 0.84
CA PHE A 38 0.18 1.92 1.31
C PHE A 38 -0.37 1.87 2.74
N GLU A 39 -0.48 3.01 3.43
CA GLU A 39 -1.07 3.06 4.77
C GLU A 39 -2.52 2.57 4.77
N GLY A 40 -2.83 1.71 5.74
CA GLY A 40 -4.15 1.09 5.90
C GLY A 40 -4.46 0.00 4.87
N CYS A 41 -3.53 -0.31 3.97
CA CYS A 41 -3.64 -1.44 3.05
C CYS A 41 -3.32 -2.79 3.73
N GLY A 42 -2.68 -2.77 4.90
CA GLY A 42 -2.31 -3.99 5.62
C GLY A 42 -1.16 -4.78 4.98
N VAL A 43 -0.44 -4.17 4.04
CA VAL A 43 0.84 -4.66 3.54
C VAL A 43 1.98 -4.15 4.41
N ASP A 44 3.04 -4.93 4.52
CA ASP A 44 4.32 -4.47 5.03
C ASP A 44 5.00 -3.56 4.00
N VAL A 45 5.60 -2.46 4.48
CA VAL A 45 6.22 -1.44 3.64
C VAL A 45 7.60 -1.12 4.19
N LEU A 46 8.58 -1.05 3.29
CA LEU A 46 9.95 -0.64 3.58
C LEU A 46 10.31 0.58 2.73
N ASN A 47 10.84 1.63 3.35
CA ASN A 47 11.33 2.82 2.65
C ASN A 47 12.84 2.73 2.46
N PRO A 48 13.36 2.50 1.24
CA PRO A 48 14.78 2.30 1.05
C PRO A 48 15.65 3.57 1.10
N TRP A 49 15.07 4.70 1.51
CA TRP A 49 15.76 5.98 1.67
C TRP A 49 15.90 6.41 3.14
N GLU A 50 15.43 5.60 4.10
CA GLU A 50 15.46 5.94 5.53
C GLU A 50 16.68 5.34 6.27
N PHE A 51 17.73 4.97 5.54
CA PHE A 51 18.99 4.44 6.07
C PHE A 51 20.22 5.13 5.50
#